data_AF-A0A933ER25-F1
#
_entry.id   AF-A0A933ER25-F1
#
_cell.length_a   1.000
_cell.length_b   1.000
_cell.length_c   1.000
_cell.angle_alpha   90.00
_cell.angle_beta   90.00
_cell.angle_gamma   90.00
#
_symmetry.space_group_name_H-M   'P 1'
#
loop_
_entity.id
_entity.type
_entity.pdbx_description
1 polymer ?
#
loop_
_entity_poly.entity_id
_entity_poly.type
_entity_poly.pdbx_seq_one_letter_code
_entity_poly.pdbx_strand_id
1 'polypeptide(L)'
;MSKEAVRTHVLIPKELIDSIDELVGTRNRSRFFAEAVEEKLSRARLVKAARKLKGSLAGADIPGWESSESAAEWVRTSRRRDDEKLAKTWRER
;
A
#
# COMPACT_ATOMS: atom_id res chain seq x y z
N MET A 1 -9.59 -7.93 13.92
CA MET A 1 -8.33 -8.70 13.93
C MET A 1 -8.17 -9.27 15.33
N SER A 2 -8.03 -10.58 15.50
CA SER A 2 -7.98 -11.22 16.81
C SER A 2 -6.88 -10.61 17.69
N LYS A 3 -7.24 -10.30 18.94
CA LYS A 3 -6.35 -9.72 19.98
C LYS A 3 -5.36 -10.74 20.56
N GLU A 4 -5.02 -11.79 19.81
CA GLU A 4 -4.24 -12.91 20.34
C GLU A 4 -2.80 -12.82 19.82
N ALA A 5 -1.89 -12.47 20.73
CA ALA A 5 -0.47 -12.41 20.45
C ALA A 5 0.20 -13.71 20.88
N VAL A 6 0.94 -14.34 19.97
CA VAL A 6 1.74 -15.54 20.24
C VAL A 6 3.20 -15.13 20.41
N ARG A 7 3.86 -15.65 21.45
CA ARG A 7 5.30 -15.43 21.64
C ARG A 7 6.08 -16.30 20.65
N THR A 8 6.86 -15.67 19.79
CA THR A 8 7.73 -16.35 18.83
C THR A 8 9.18 -15.97 19.11
N HIS A 9 10.06 -16.98 19.23
CA HIS A 9 11.50 -16.75 19.37
C HIS A 9 12.15 -16.66 17.99
N VAL A 10 12.81 -15.55 17.70
CA VAL A 10 13.50 -15.29 16.43
C VAL A 10 14.91 -14.79 16.73
N LEU A 11 15.88 -15.21 15.91
CA LEU A 11 17.25 -14.71 15.98
C LEU A 11 17.34 -13.41 15.18
N ILE A 12 17.82 -12.34 15.82
CA ILE A 12 17.99 -11.03 15.21
C ILE A 12 19.40 -10.53 15.57
N PRO A 13 20.16 -9.97 14.60
CA PRO A 13 21.42 -9.30 14.88
C PRO A 13 21.29 -8.27 15.99
N LYS A 14 22.26 -8.24 16.90
CA LYS A 14 22.23 -7.36 18.07
C LYS A 14 22.15 -5.90 17.66
N GLU A 15 22.89 -5.53 16.62
CA GLU A 15 23.00 -4.18 16.09
C GLU A 15 21.63 -3.63 15.65
N LEU A 16 20.76 -4.51 15.12
CA LEU A 16 19.39 -4.13 14.76
C LEU A 16 18.51 -3.93 15.99
N ILE A 17 18.65 -4.75 17.02
CA ILE A 17 17.91 -4.56 18.28
C ILE A 17 18.33 -3.26 18.94
N ASP A 18 19.63 -2.98 19.00
CA ASP A 18 20.17 -1.74 19.57
C ASP A 18 19.65 -0.52 18.79
N SER A 19 19.61 -0.59 17.44
CA SER A 19 19.04 0.48 16.60
C SER A 19 17.54 0.70 16.86
N ILE A 20 16.78 -0.38 17.06
CA ILE A 20 15.35 -0.30 17.39
C ILE A 20 15.17 0.32 18.77
N ASP A 21 16.00 -0.05 19.74
CA ASP A 21 15.94 0.53 21.09
C ASP A 21 16.22 2.02 21.11
N GLU A 22 17.19 2.47 20.33
CA GLU A 22 17.48 3.89 20.18
C GLU A 22 16.27 4.65 19.60
N LEU A 23 15.57 4.03 18.65
CA LEU A 23 14.44 4.66 17.96
C LEU A 23 13.13 4.66 18.77
N VAL A 24 12.77 3.54 19.40
CA VAL A 24 11.46 3.36 20.05
C VAL A 24 11.53 2.98 21.54
N GLY A 25 12.72 2.73 22.07
CA GLY A 25 12.94 2.24 23.42
C GLY A 25 12.65 0.75 23.60
N THR A 26 13.21 0.17 24.65
CA THR A 26 13.18 -1.29 24.91
C THR A 26 11.79 -1.89 25.11
N ARG A 27 10.80 -1.08 25.55
CA ARG A 27 9.42 -1.54 25.80
C ARG A 27 8.52 -1.56 24.56
N ASN A 28 8.93 -0.92 23.45
CA ASN A 28 8.10 -0.81 22.24
C ASN A 28 8.52 -1.75 21.10
N ARG A 29 9.51 -2.62 21.32
CA ARG A 29 10.03 -3.53 20.27
C ARG A 29 8.93 -4.39 19.64
N SER A 30 8.08 -5.02 20.44
CA SER A 30 7.03 -5.92 19.93
C SER A 30 6.07 -5.20 18.98
N ARG A 31 5.68 -3.97 19.32
CA ARG A 31 4.83 -3.12 18.49
C ARG A 31 5.56 -2.71 17.20
N PHE A 32 6.80 -2.26 17.31
CA PHE A 32 7.62 -1.90 16.15
C PHE A 32 7.78 -3.08 15.18
N PHE A 33 8.09 -4.27 15.69
CA PHE A 33 8.18 -5.48 14.87
C PHE A 33 6.86 -5.84 14.21
N ALA A 34 5.74 -5.76 14.93
CA ALA A 34 4.43 -6.06 14.36
C ALA A 34 4.08 -5.11 13.20
N GLU A 35 4.27 -3.80 13.40
CA GLU A 35 4.03 -2.77 12.37
C GLU A 35 4.95 -2.99 11.14
N ALA A 36 6.25 -3.20 11.36
CA ALA A 36 7.21 -3.44 10.27
C ALA A 36 6.91 -4.73 9.49
N VAL A 37 6.52 -5.81 10.18
CA VAL A 37 6.14 -7.07 9.55
C VAL A 37 4.83 -6.91 8.76
N GLU A 38 3.85 -6.19 9.28
CA GLU A 38 2.60 -5.91 8.58
C GLU A 38 2.84 -5.15 7.27
N GLU A 39 3.65 -4.09 7.32
CA GLU A 39 4.05 -3.33 6.13
C GLU A 39 4.76 -4.23 5.11
N LYS A 40 5.74 -5.02 5.57
CA LYS A 40 6.50 -5.93 4.69
C LYS A 40 5.62 -6.99 4.05
N LEU A 41 4.70 -7.57 4.81
CA LEU A 41 3.74 -8.57 4.32
C LEU A 41 2.78 -7.97 3.29
N SER A 42 2.26 -6.77 3.56
CA SER A 42 1.41 -6.05 2.61
C SER A 42 2.12 -5.85 1.27
N ARG A 43 3.36 -5.33 1.31
CA ARG A 43 4.19 -5.14 0.11
C ARG A 43 4.47 -6.46 -0.61
N ALA A 44 4.81 -7.52 0.12
CA ALA A 44 5.09 -8.83 -0.46
C ALA A 44 3.86 -9.43 -1.16
N ARG A 45 2.66 -9.30 -0.55
CA ARG A 45 1.38 -9.73 -1.13
C ARG A 45 1.06 -8.95 -2.40
N LEU A 46 1.24 -7.63 -2.40
CA LEU A 46 1.02 -6.78 -3.57
C LEU A 46 1.94 -7.20 -4.73
N VAL A 47 3.24 -7.38 -4.48
CA VAL A 47 4.19 -7.82 -5.50
C VAL A 47 3.83 -9.20 -6.04
N LYS A 48 3.42 -10.13 -5.16
CA LYS A 48 2.96 -11.47 -5.58
C LYS A 48 1.72 -11.39 -6.47
N ALA A 49 0.74 -10.56 -6.11
CA ALA A 49 -0.46 -10.35 -6.91
C ALA A 49 -0.15 -9.72 -8.26
N ALA A 50 0.68 -8.67 -8.30
CA ALA A 50 1.12 -8.01 -9.53
C ALA A 50 1.83 -8.99 -10.48
N ARG A 51 2.69 -9.87 -9.94
CA ARG A 51 3.34 -10.92 -10.74
C ARG A 51 2.35 -11.94 -11.27
N LYS A 52 1.35 -12.35 -10.47
CA LYS A 52 0.31 -13.30 -10.90
C LYS A 52 -0.58 -12.74 -12.01
N LEU A 53 -0.84 -11.42 -11.97
CA LEU A 53 -1.69 -10.72 -12.94
C LEU A 53 -0.91 -10.16 -14.14
N LYS A 54 0.40 -10.42 -14.23
CA LYS A 54 1.22 -9.95 -15.34
C LYS A 54 0.67 -10.49 -16.65
N GLY A 55 0.33 -9.60 -17.58
CA GLY A 55 -0.22 -9.97 -18.89
C GLY A 55 -1.70 -10.32 -18.89
N SER A 56 -2.42 -10.23 -17.77
CA SER A 56 -3.88 -10.48 -17.73
C SER A 56 -4.69 -9.52 -18.62
N LEU A 57 -4.09 -8.41 -19.04
CA LEU A 57 -4.68 -7.41 -19.93
C LEU A 57 -4.07 -7.41 -21.35
N ALA A 58 -3.15 -8.32 -21.66
CA ALA A 58 -2.39 -8.30 -22.92
C ALA A 58 -3.26 -8.49 -24.18
N GLY A 59 -4.43 -9.11 -24.05
CA GLY A 59 -5.38 -9.29 -25.14
C GLY A 59 -6.68 -8.48 -25.00
N ALA A 60 -6.75 -7.59 -24.00
CA ALA A 60 -7.89 -6.73 -23.81
C ALA A 60 -7.71 -5.44 -24.61
N ASP A 61 -8.72 -5.05 -25.37
CA ASP A 61 -8.78 -3.69 -25.91
C ASP A 61 -9.17 -2.75 -24.76
N ILE A 62 -8.24 -1.86 -24.37
CA ILE A 62 -8.42 -0.95 -23.25
C ILE A 62 -8.23 0.48 -23.76
N PRO A 63 -9.29 1.07 -24.34
CA PRO A 63 -9.22 2.41 -24.88
C PRO A 63 -8.92 3.43 -23.78
N GLY A 64 -7.98 4.34 -24.05
CA GLY A 64 -7.55 5.41 -23.17
C GLY A 64 -6.30 5.10 -22.33
N TRP A 65 -5.79 3.86 -22.27
CA TRP A 65 -4.56 3.50 -21.52
C TRP A 65 -3.45 2.88 -22.39
N GLU A 66 -3.58 3.01 -23.70
CA GLU A 66 -2.67 2.47 -24.72
C GLU A 66 -1.28 3.12 -24.65
N SER A 67 -1.21 4.33 -24.11
CA SER A 67 0.01 5.10 -23.91
C SER A 67 0.01 5.77 -22.54
N SER A 68 1.19 6.15 -22.06
CA SER A 68 1.29 6.93 -20.82
C SER A 68 0.60 8.29 -20.90
N GLU A 69 0.57 8.90 -22.10
CA GLU A 69 -0.11 10.17 -22.34
C GLU A 69 -1.63 10.02 -22.32
N SER A 70 -2.18 9.02 -23.02
CA SER A 70 -3.62 8.73 -23.00
C SER A 70 -4.09 8.39 -21.58
N ALA A 71 -3.34 7.57 -20.85
CA ALA A 71 -3.64 7.24 -19.46
C ALA A 71 -3.63 8.49 -18.56
N ALA A 72 -2.64 9.37 -18.72
CA ALA A 72 -2.56 10.61 -17.96
C ALA A 72 -3.76 11.53 -18.25
N GLU A 73 -4.14 11.66 -19.52
CA GLU A 73 -5.28 12.48 -19.92
C GLU A 73 -6.61 11.93 -19.40
N TRP A 74 -6.77 10.60 -19.43
CA TRP A 74 -7.91 9.92 -18.82
C TRP A 74 -8.01 10.21 -17.31
N VAL A 75 -6.88 10.16 -16.58
CA VAL A 75 -6.86 10.50 -15.14
C VAL A 75 -7.23 11.97 -14.91
N ARG A 76 -6.68 12.90 -15.70
CA ARG A 76 -6.98 14.35 -15.58
C ARG A 76 -8.46 14.62 -15.80
N THR A 77 -9.02 14.07 -16.87
CA THR A 77 -10.44 14.24 -17.20
C THR A 77 -11.34 13.61 -16.14
N SER A 78 -10.98 12.45 -15.61
CA SER A 78 -11.74 11.79 -14.53
C SER A 78 -11.75 12.64 -13.25
N ARG A 79 -10.59 13.16 -12.84
CA ARG A 79 -10.48 14.04 -11.65
C ARG A 79 -11.30 15.31 -11.80
N ARG A 80 -11.18 16.01 -12.93
CA ARG A 80 -11.97 17.22 -13.23
C ARG A 80 -13.47 16.95 -13.12
N ARG A 81 -13.94 15.84 -13.69
CA ARG A 81 -15.36 15.44 -13.63
C ARG A 81 -15.82 15.21 -12.19
N ASP A 82 -14.99 14.58 -11.37
CA ASP A 82 -15.33 14.32 -9.97
C ASP A 82 -15.32 15.61 -9.14
N ASP A 83 -14.37 16.51 -9.37
CA ASP A 83 -14.34 17.85 -8.74
C ASP A 83 -15.58 18.67 -9.10
N GLU A 84 -16.03 18.65 -10.36
CA GLU A 84 -17.26 19.32 -10.81
C GLU A 84 -18.51 18.76 -10.12
N LYS A 85 -18.61 17.43 -9.99
CA LYS A 85 -19.72 16.77 -9.27
C LYS A 85 -19.73 17.16 -7.80
N LEU A 86 -18.56 17.12 -7.14
CA LEU A 86 -18.42 17.54 -5.75
C LEU A 86 -18.83 19.00 -5.59
N ALA A 87 -18.30 19.90 -6.42
CA ALA A 87 -18.65 21.33 -6.37
C ALA A 87 -20.14 21.61 -6.62
N LYS A 88 -20.84 20.74 -7.37
CA LYS A 88 -22.30 20.79 -7.50
C LYS A 88 -23.01 20.36 -6.22
N THR A 89 -22.59 19.23 -5.63
CA THR A 89 -23.20 18.72 -4.39
C THR A 89 -23.01 19.66 -3.20
N TRP A 90 -21.89 20.39 -3.14
CA TRP A 90 -21.64 21.40 -2.11
C TRP A 90 -22.46 22.69 -2.29
N ARG A 91 -22.92 23.01 -3.51
CA ARG A 91 -23.76 24.19 -3.80
C ARG A 91 -25.25 23.95 -3.54
N GLU A 92 -25.69 22.70 -3.56
CA GLU A 92 -27.09 22.29 -3.36
C GLU A 92 -27.42 21.99 -1.88
N ARG A 93 -26.49 22.28 -0.96
CA ARG A 93 -26.57 21.98 0.47
C ARG A 93 -26.52 23.26 1.30
#